data_AF-A0A5C6CPA1-F1
#
_entry.id   AF-A0A5C6CPA1-F1
#
_cell.length_a   1.000
_cell.length_b   1.000
_cell.length_c   1.000
_cell.angle_alpha   90.00
_cell.angle_beta   90.00
_cell.angle_gamma   90.00
#
_symmetry.space_group_name_H-M   'P 1'
#
loop_
_entity.id
_entity.type
_entity.pdbx_description
1 polymer ?
#
loop_
_entity_poly.entity_id
_entity_poly.type
_entity_poly.pdbx_seq_one_letter_code
_entity_poly.pdbx_strand_id
1 'polypeptide(L)'
;MQNKPMKFQLKKSVLGRYTTKYQCPKCKIGLSSALEEAGQPDNCPECSASFQVPGKEKLDEWNRHKELMALEAKKKEAAKQEELRVASEQAKEQAEKEALQKENERQILEAQMQEQKEAQEAQRKSKTTVGLKQSNAEQASRQRYPALHSYIRLLWILGVLTIVFGILGGSLAFMRGLGTENEILIGSAFLTIFSSLVTGGGMIILSELVRVFLDIESNTREKL
;
A
#
# COMPACT_ATOMS: atom_id res chain seq x y z
N MET A 1 64.91 27.34 -37.43
CA MET A 1 64.54 28.47 -36.55
C MET A 1 63.86 27.89 -35.32
N GLN A 2 64.45 28.05 -34.13
CA GLN A 2 63.88 27.53 -32.88
C GLN A 2 62.71 28.44 -32.48
N ASN A 3 61.48 27.95 -32.58
CA ASN A 3 60.29 28.66 -32.10
C ASN A 3 60.32 28.70 -30.57
N LYS A 4 60.81 29.79 -30.00
CA LYS A 4 60.78 30.02 -28.56
C LYS A 4 59.31 30.11 -28.12
N PRO A 5 58.85 29.33 -27.12
CA PRO A 5 57.47 29.36 -26.69
C PRO A 5 57.13 30.75 -26.13
N MET A 6 56.15 31.41 -26.74
CA MET A 6 55.66 32.70 -26.26
C MET A 6 54.80 32.51 -25.01
N LYS A 7 55.00 33.39 -24.02
CA LYS A 7 54.12 33.45 -22.86
C LYS A 7 52.77 34.02 -23.31
N PHE A 8 51.69 33.31 -23.00
CA PHE A 8 50.32 33.76 -23.24
C PHE A 8 49.48 33.61 -21.97
N GLN A 9 48.38 34.35 -21.90
CA GLN A 9 47.41 34.28 -20.80
C GLN A 9 46.01 33.99 -21.36
N LEU A 10 45.34 32.99 -20.81
CA LEU A 10 43.94 32.70 -21.12
C LEU A 10 43.02 33.51 -20.22
N LYS A 11 42.13 34.29 -20.81
CA LYS A 11 41.06 35.00 -20.09
C LYS A 11 39.71 34.52 -20.58
N LYS A 12 38.85 34.11 -19.66
CA LYS A 12 37.44 33.81 -19.96
C LYS A 12 36.67 35.12 -20.08
N SER A 13 35.96 35.29 -21.18
CA SER A 13 35.03 36.41 -21.39
C SER A 13 33.72 36.17 -20.65
N VAL A 14 32.95 37.24 -20.41
CA VAL A 14 31.62 37.17 -19.78
C VAL A 14 30.65 36.31 -20.62
N LEU A 15 30.84 36.28 -21.95
CA LEU A 15 30.09 35.45 -22.89
C LEU A 15 30.59 34.00 -22.96
N GLY A 16 31.49 33.58 -22.06
CA GLY A 16 31.96 32.19 -21.95
C GLY A 16 33.04 31.77 -22.95
N ARG A 17 33.37 32.61 -23.94
CA ARG A 17 34.48 32.36 -24.87
C ARG A 17 35.83 32.60 -24.20
N TYR A 18 36.83 31.79 -24.53
CA TYR A 18 38.21 31.97 -24.05
C TYR A 18 38.99 32.83 -25.05
N THR A 19 39.71 33.82 -24.54
CA THR A 19 40.58 34.70 -25.33
C THR A 19 42.01 34.53 -24.87
N THR A 20 42.92 34.32 -25.82
CA THR A 20 44.35 34.20 -25.58
C THR A 20 45.01 35.56 -25.77
N LYS A 21 45.59 36.11 -24.70
CA LYS A 21 46.39 37.34 -24.75
C LYS A 21 47.88 37.00 -24.87
N TYR A 22 48.57 37.63 -25.81
CA TYR A 22 50.00 37.39 -26.07
C TYR A 22 50.67 38.65 -26.65
N GLN A 23 51.98 38.62 -26.87
CA GLN A 23 52.74 39.74 -27.46
C GLN A 23 53.30 39.36 -28.83
N CYS A 24 53.31 40.30 -29.77
CA CYS A 24 53.91 40.08 -31.09
C CYS A 24 55.41 39.71 -30.98
N PRO A 25 55.90 38.69 -31.71
CA PRO A 25 57.33 38.31 -31.70
C PRO A 25 58.29 39.44 -32.07
N LYS A 26 57.87 40.34 -32.97
CA LYS A 26 58.72 41.35 -33.61
C LYS A 26 58.66 42.68 -32.88
N CYS A 27 57.46 43.26 -32.71
CA CYS A 27 57.28 44.59 -32.12
C CYS A 27 56.79 44.59 -30.67
N LYS A 28 56.48 43.42 -30.08
CA LYS A 28 56.02 43.25 -28.69
C LYS A 28 54.69 43.92 -28.32
N ILE A 29 53.90 44.41 -29.28
CA ILE A 29 52.54 44.91 -28.99
C ILE A 29 51.66 43.78 -28.43
N GLY A 30 50.80 44.11 -27.46
CA GLY A 30 49.85 43.17 -26.88
C GLY A 30 48.70 42.89 -27.87
N LEU A 31 48.53 41.62 -28.20
CA LEU A 31 47.47 41.12 -29.09
C LEU A 31 46.56 40.17 -28.32
N SER A 32 45.35 39.99 -28.83
CA SER A 32 44.38 39.05 -28.29
C SER A 32 43.63 38.34 -29.41
N SER A 33 43.60 37.01 -29.37
CA SER A 33 42.92 36.16 -30.35
C SER A 33 41.98 35.20 -29.64
N ALA A 34 41.00 34.67 -30.35
CA ALA A 34 40.11 33.63 -29.80
C ALA A 34 40.90 32.33 -29.56
N LEU A 35 40.51 31.50 -28.60
CA LEU A 35 41.20 30.23 -28.36
C LEU A 35 41.08 29.29 -29.57
N GLU A 36 39.99 29.40 -30.34
CA GLU A 36 39.74 28.64 -31.57
C GLU A 36 40.71 28.97 -32.72
N GLU A 37 41.36 30.14 -32.66
CA GLU A 37 42.38 30.59 -33.64
C GLU A 37 43.79 30.13 -33.25
N ALA A 38 43.96 29.46 -32.10
CA ALA A 38 45.26 29.03 -31.62
C ALA A 38 45.93 28.05 -32.60
N GLY A 39 47.18 28.33 -32.99
CA GLY A 39 47.94 27.58 -33.98
C GLY A 39 47.68 28.00 -35.44
N GLN A 40 46.73 28.89 -35.71
CA GLN A 40 46.55 29.46 -37.05
C GLN A 40 47.60 30.55 -37.33
N PRO A 41 47.99 30.75 -38.61
CA PRO A 41 48.82 31.88 -38.99
C PRO A 41 48.02 33.19 -38.89
N ASP A 42 48.63 34.21 -38.28
CA ASP A 42 48.07 35.56 -38.14
C ASP A 42 49.17 36.61 -38.37
N ASN A 43 48.77 37.85 -38.64
CA ASN A 43 49.67 38.96 -38.96
C ASN A 43 49.52 40.10 -37.95
N CYS A 44 50.65 40.66 -37.50
CA CYS A 44 50.61 41.77 -36.55
C CYS A 44 50.11 43.05 -37.26
N PRO A 45 49.05 43.72 -36.75
CA PRO A 45 48.50 44.91 -37.39
C PRO A 45 49.49 46.09 -37.46
N GLU A 46 50.43 46.17 -36.53
CA GLU A 46 51.40 47.28 -36.46
C GLU A 46 52.63 47.08 -37.35
N CYS A 47 53.14 45.85 -37.46
CA CYS A 47 54.42 45.57 -38.13
C CYS A 47 54.34 44.57 -39.28
N SER A 48 53.13 44.07 -39.58
CA SER A 48 52.82 43.10 -40.62
C SER A 48 53.62 41.80 -40.56
N ALA A 49 54.26 41.48 -39.43
CA ALA A 49 54.97 40.22 -39.25
C ALA A 49 53.96 39.07 -39.13
N SER A 50 54.14 38.01 -39.93
CA SER A 50 53.39 36.76 -39.80
C SER A 50 53.94 35.92 -38.64
N PHE A 51 53.05 35.34 -37.85
CA PHE A 51 53.36 34.44 -36.74
C PHE A 51 52.24 33.42 -36.55
N GLN A 52 52.46 32.40 -35.73
CA GLN A 52 51.40 31.46 -35.32
C GLN A 52 50.87 31.87 -33.95
N VAL A 53 49.54 31.94 -33.81
CA VAL A 53 48.89 32.27 -32.54
C VAL A 53 49.26 31.21 -31.49
N PRO A 54 49.82 31.59 -30.32
CA PRO A 54 50.20 30.62 -29.29
C PRO A 54 48.97 29.97 -28.64
N GLY A 55 49.13 28.76 -28.09
CA GLY A 55 48.09 28.09 -27.29
C GLY A 55 47.43 26.86 -27.92
N LYS A 56 47.95 26.34 -29.04
CA LYS A 56 47.41 25.15 -29.73
C LYS A 56 47.20 23.95 -28.80
N GLU A 57 48.18 23.66 -27.93
CA GLU A 57 48.10 22.56 -26.97
C GLU A 57 46.89 22.69 -26.01
N LYS A 58 46.57 23.92 -25.61
CA LYS A 58 45.41 24.19 -24.74
C LYS A 58 44.08 24.07 -25.48
N LEU A 59 44.04 24.42 -26.77
CA LEU A 59 42.89 24.17 -27.62
C LEU A 59 42.64 22.65 -27.79
N ASP A 60 43.71 21.88 -28.03
CA ASP A 60 43.62 20.42 -28.16
C ASP A 60 43.17 19.76 -26.84
N GLU A 61 43.69 20.21 -25.70
CA GLU A 61 43.22 19.77 -24.37
C GLU A 61 41.73 20.08 -24.16
N TRP A 62 41.29 21.29 -24.49
CA TRP A 62 39.89 21.70 -24.39
C TRP A 62 38.96 20.87 -25.27
N ASN A 63 39.36 20.62 -26.53
CA ASN A 63 38.58 19.82 -27.47
C ASN A 63 38.44 18.37 -27.00
N ARG A 64 39.53 17.76 -26.50
CA ARG A 64 39.50 16.42 -25.91
C ARG A 64 38.56 16.36 -24.70
N HIS A 65 38.65 17.34 -23.81
CA HIS A 65 37.74 17.40 -22.65
C HIS A 65 36.27 17.54 -23.09
N LYS A 66 35.99 18.40 -24.08
CA LYS A 66 34.63 18.56 -24.62
C LYS A 66 34.09 17.27 -25.23
N GLU A 67 34.92 16.54 -25.98
CA GLU A 67 34.55 15.26 -26.58
C GLU A 67 34.28 14.20 -25.51
N LEU A 68 35.12 14.10 -24.48
CA LEU A 68 34.91 13.20 -23.34
C LEU A 68 33.58 13.49 -22.63
N MET A 69 33.29 14.76 -22.35
CA MET A 69 32.03 15.17 -21.72
C MET A 69 30.81 14.84 -22.61
N ALA A 70 30.92 15.02 -23.93
CA ALA A 70 29.86 14.67 -24.86
C ALA A 70 29.64 13.14 -24.94
N LEU A 71 30.72 12.35 -24.89
CA LEU A 71 30.64 10.89 -24.87
C LEU A 71 30.00 10.39 -23.57
N GLU A 72 30.37 10.95 -22.43
CA GLU A 72 29.76 10.62 -21.14
C GLU A 72 28.28 10.99 -21.09
N ALA A 73 27.90 12.16 -21.62
CA ALA A 73 26.51 12.58 -21.71
C ALA A 73 25.69 11.58 -22.55
N LYS A 74 26.20 11.17 -23.72
CA LYS A 74 25.57 10.15 -24.57
C LYS A 74 25.43 8.80 -23.87
N LYS A 75 26.46 8.36 -23.13
CA LYS A 75 26.40 7.11 -22.34
C LYS A 75 25.34 7.18 -21.25
N LYS A 76 25.24 8.31 -20.54
CA LYS A 76 24.21 8.52 -19.50
C LYS A 76 22.81 8.54 -20.10
N GLU A 77 22.63 9.18 -21.24
CA GLU A 77 21.35 9.21 -21.95
C GLU A 77 20.93 7.81 -22.42
N ALA A 78 21.84 7.05 -23.02
CA ALA A 78 21.60 5.67 -23.42
C ALA A 78 21.26 4.76 -22.23
N ALA A 79 21.99 4.90 -21.11
CA ALA A 79 21.71 4.15 -19.89
C ALA A 79 20.32 4.46 -19.32
N LYS A 80 19.94 5.75 -19.30
CA LYS A 80 18.60 6.17 -18.86
C LYS A 80 17.52 5.63 -19.79
N GLN A 81 17.74 5.64 -21.10
CA GLN A 81 16.79 5.10 -22.06
C GLN A 81 16.59 3.58 -21.88
N GLU A 82 17.67 2.84 -21.61
CA GLU A 82 17.59 1.41 -21.35
C GLU A 82 16.87 1.12 -20.01
N GLU A 83 17.15 1.90 -18.96
CA GLU A 83 16.43 1.81 -17.69
C GLU A 83 14.92 2.01 -17.86
N LEU A 84 14.50 3.03 -18.63
CA LEU A 84 13.09 3.25 -18.96
C LEU A 84 12.49 2.07 -19.74
N ARG A 85 13.26 1.44 -20.63
CA ARG A 85 12.80 0.30 -21.44
C ARG A 85 12.56 -0.93 -20.55
N VAL A 86 13.51 -1.25 -19.67
CA VAL A 86 13.39 -2.34 -18.69
C VAL A 86 12.23 -2.08 -17.72
N ALA A 87 12.11 -0.86 -17.19
CA ALA A 87 11.00 -0.51 -16.30
C ALA A 87 9.63 -0.64 -16.99
N SER A 88 9.53 -0.23 -18.26
CA SER A 88 8.30 -0.40 -19.03
C SER A 88 7.96 -1.86 -19.30
N GLU A 89 8.96 -2.73 -19.52
CA GLU A 89 8.76 -4.16 -19.75
C GLU A 89 8.30 -4.85 -18.46
N GLN A 90 8.94 -4.55 -17.33
CA GLN A 90 8.53 -5.04 -16.02
C GLN A 90 7.11 -4.61 -15.64
N ALA A 91 6.74 -3.34 -15.92
CA ALA A 91 5.39 -2.86 -15.67
C ALA A 91 4.33 -3.60 -16.51
N LYS A 92 4.66 -3.95 -17.76
CA LYS A 92 3.76 -4.76 -18.60
C LYS A 92 3.62 -6.18 -18.07
N GLU A 93 4.72 -6.82 -17.68
CA GLU A 93 4.70 -8.17 -17.11
C GLU A 93 3.91 -8.21 -15.79
N GLN A 94 4.05 -7.20 -14.94
CA GLN A 94 3.27 -7.09 -13.70
C GLN A 94 1.79 -6.88 -13.99
N ALA A 95 1.44 -6.01 -14.95
CA ALA A 95 0.06 -5.79 -15.35
C ALA A 95 -0.59 -7.07 -15.93
N GLU A 96 0.15 -7.86 -16.70
CA GLU A 96 -0.32 -9.13 -17.24
C GLU A 96 -0.55 -10.17 -16.13
N LYS A 97 0.37 -10.29 -15.17
CA LYS A 97 0.20 -11.17 -14.00
C LYS A 97 -1.00 -10.77 -13.15
N GLU A 98 -1.20 -9.47 -12.91
CA GLU A 98 -2.35 -8.97 -12.15
C GLU A 98 -3.66 -9.23 -12.91
N ALA A 99 -3.68 -9.06 -14.23
CA ALA A 99 -4.84 -9.36 -15.06
C ALA A 99 -5.20 -10.86 -14.99
N LEU A 100 -4.21 -11.74 -15.08
CA LEU A 100 -4.38 -13.19 -14.97
C LEU A 100 -4.88 -13.60 -13.57
N GLN A 101 -4.37 -12.97 -12.50
CA GLN A 101 -4.84 -13.21 -11.14
C GLN A 101 -6.31 -12.82 -10.98
N LYS A 102 -6.69 -11.64 -11.45
CA LYS A 102 -8.09 -11.18 -11.42
C LYS A 102 -9.02 -12.08 -12.22
N GLU A 103 -8.56 -12.63 -13.34
CA GLU A 103 -9.34 -13.59 -14.13
C GLU A 103 -9.54 -14.90 -13.37
N ASN A 104 -8.48 -15.46 -12.77
CA ASN A 104 -8.56 -16.67 -11.95
C ASN A 104 -9.50 -16.47 -10.74
N GLU A 105 -9.43 -15.33 -10.06
CA GLU A 105 -10.34 -15.00 -8.96
C GLU A 105 -11.80 -14.95 -9.40
N ARG A 106 -12.08 -14.37 -10.58
CA ARG A 106 -13.43 -14.36 -11.15
C ARG A 106 -13.94 -15.78 -11.41
N GLN A 107 -13.12 -16.64 -11.99
CA GLN A 107 -13.48 -18.04 -12.25
C GLN A 107 -13.77 -18.80 -10.93
N ILE A 108 -12.97 -18.58 -9.89
CA ILE A 108 -13.19 -19.18 -8.57
C ILE A 108 -14.51 -18.69 -7.96
N LEU A 109 -14.77 -17.38 -8.02
CA LEU A 109 -16.01 -16.80 -7.49
C LEU A 109 -17.24 -17.34 -8.24
N GLU A 110 -17.17 -17.43 -9.56
CA GLU A 110 -18.24 -18.00 -10.38
C GLU A 110 -18.52 -19.47 -10.04
N ALA A 111 -17.47 -20.27 -9.88
CA ALA A 111 -17.59 -21.67 -9.45
C ALA A 111 -18.23 -21.78 -8.06
N GLN A 112 -17.82 -20.96 -7.09
CA GLN A 112 -18.41 -20.94 -5.75
C GLN A 112 -19.88 -20.52 -5.76
N MET A 113 -20.24 -19.52 -6.57
CA MET A 113 -21.64 -19.12 -6.72
C MET A 113 -22.48 -20.25 -7.33
N GLN A 114 -21.92 -21.01 -8.26
CA GLN A 114 -22.62 -22.14 -8.86
C GLN A 114 -22.82 -23.28 -7.85
N GLU A 115 -21.78 -23.63 -7.09
CA GLU A 115 -21.86 -24.64 -6.02
C GLU A 115 -22.89 -24.23 -4.95
N GLN A 116 -22.93 -22.95 -4.56
CA GLN A 116 -23.93 -22.45 -3.60
C GLN A 116 -25.35 -22.55 -4.14
N LYS A 117 -25.56 -22.27 -5.44
CA LYS A 117 -26.88 -22.42 -6.07
C LYS A 117 -27.32 -23.88 -6.06
N GLU A 118 -26.43 -24.80 -6.45
CA GLU A 118 -26.71 -26.25 -6.44
C GLU A 118 -27.01 -26.77 -5.03
N ALA A 119 -26.23 -26.33 -4.03
CA ALA A 119 -26.46 -26.67 -2.62
C ALA A 119 -27.79 -26.12 -2.11
N GLN A 120 -28.15 -24.88 -2.44
CA GLN A 120 -29.45 -24.29 -2.07
C GLN A 120 -30.62 -25.03 -2.72
N GLU A 121 -30.49 -25.43 -3.99
CA GLU A 121 -31.52 -26.23 -4.67
C GLU A 121 -31.66 -27.63 -4.05
N ALA A 122 -30.56 -28.28 -3.71
CA ALA A 122 -30.57 -29.56 -3.00
C ALA A 122 -31.24 -29.45 -1.62
N GLN A 123 -30.95 -28.38 -0.86
CA GLN A 123 -31.60 -28.09 0.42
C GLN A 123 -33.10 -27.79 0.27
N ARG A 124 -33.51 -27.10 -0.80
CA ARG A 124 -34.94 -26.88 -1.09
C ARG A 124 -35.65 -28.22 -1.32
N LYS A 125 -35.08 -29.10 -2.16
CA LYS A 125 -35.63 -30.44 -2.43
C LYS A 125 -35.73 -31.31 -1.17
N SER A 126 -34.73 -31.27 -0.29
CA SER A 126 -34.76 -32.04 0.97
C SER A 126 -35.78 -31.49 1.97
N LYS A 127 -35.88 -30.16 2.14
CA LYS A 127 -36.88 -29.52 3.02
C LYS A 127 -38.31 -29.79 2.58
N THR A 128 -38.61 -29.83 1.27
CA THR A 128 -39.95 -30.21 0.79
C THR A 128 -40.33 -31.64 1.22
N THR A 129 -39.35 -32.54 1.32
CA THR A 129 -39.56 -33.95 1.66
C THR A 129 -39.69 -34.17 3.18
N VAL A 130 -38.92 -33.43 3.99
CA VAL A 130 -38.91 -33.56 5.46
C VAL A 130 -39.97 -32.68 6.15
N GLY A 131 -40.26 -31.49 5.61
CA GLY A 131 -41.21 -30.54 6.18
C GLY A 131 -42.66 -31.02 6.23
N LEU A 132 -43.06 -31.93 5.32
CA LEU A 132 -44.38 -32.56 5.36
C LEU A 132 -44.55 -33.54 6.53
N LYS A 133 -43.47 -34.13 7.05
CA LYS A 133 -43.54 -35.06 8.19
C LYS A 133 -43.36 -34.35 9.53
N GLN A 134 -42.53 -33.31 9.58
CA GLN A 134 -42.15 -32.66 10.84
C GLN A 134 -43.15 -31.59 11.30
N SER A 135 -43.85 -30.91 10.37
CA SER A 135 -44.89 -29.93 10.73
C SER A 135 -46.08 -30.56 11.47
N ASN A 136 -46.44 -31.81 11.17
CA ASN A 136 -47.51 -32.52 11.88
C ASN A 136 -47.09 -32.95 13.31
N ALA A 137 -45.80 -33.24 13.54
CA ALA A 137 -45.30 -33.63 14.86
C ALA A 137 -45.04 -32.43 15.79
N GLU A 138 -44.48 -31.34 15.25
CA GLU A 138 -44.17 -30.14 16.05
C GLU A 138 -45.43 -29.33 16.39
N GLN A 139 -46.46 -29.37 15.53
CA GLN A 139 -47.76 -28.75 15.81
C GLN A 139 -48.55 -29.53 16.88
N ALA A 140 -48.33 -30.85 17.02
CA ALA A 140 -48.90 -31.68 18.08
C ALA A 140 -48.20 -31.49 19.45
N SER A 141 -46.88 -31.24 19.49
CA SER A 141 -46.17 -31.03 20.76
C SER A 141 -46.39 -29.63 21.36
N ARG A 142 -46.54 -28.59 20.52
CA ARG A 142 -46.81 -27.20 20.99
C ARG A 142 -48.14 -27.06 21.74
N GLN A 143 -49.13 -27.89 21.42
CA GLN A 143 -50.43 -27.88 22.13
C GLN A 143 -50.36 -28.51 23.52
N ARG A 144 -49.36 -29.36 23.79
CA ARG A 144 -49.34 -30.22 24.98
C ARG A 144 -48.84 -29.50 26.25
N TYR A 145 -48.00 -28.47 26.11
CA TYR A 145 -47.42 -27.73 27.25
C TYR A 145 -47.29 -26.21 27.01
N PRO A 146 -48.42 -25.48 26.80
CA PRO A 146 -48.40 -24.04 26.52
C PRO A 146 -47.83 -23.20 27.68
N ALA A 147 -48.05 -23.65 28.92
CA ALA A 147 -47.51 -22.98 30.11
C ALA A 147 -45.98 -23.06 30.15
N LEU A 148 -45.40 -24.22 29.85
CA LEU A 148 -43.96 -24.46 29.92
C LEU A 148 -43.18 -23.65 28.88
N HIS A 149 -43.74 -23.53 27.67
CA HIS A 149 -43.16 -22.66 26.65
C HIS A 149 -43.18 -21.18 27.06
N SER A 150 -44.18 -20.75 27.82
CA SER A 150 -44.25 -19.41 28.38
C SER A 150 -43.15 -19.19 29.44
N TYR A 151 -42.89 -20.18 30.30
CA TYR A 151 -41.78 -20.15 31.26
C TYR A 151 -40.40 -20.07 30.60
N ILE A 152 -40.16 -20.86 29.53
CA ILE A 152 -38.88 -20.84 28.82
C ILE A 152 -38.63 -19.49 28.15
N ARG A 153 -39.67 -18.90 27.52
CA ARG A 153 -39.57 -17.53 26.98
C ARG A 153 -39.30 -16.51 28.07
N LEU A 154 -39.97 -16.64 29.21
CA LEU A 154 -39.80 -15.73 30.33
C LEU A 154 -38.38 -15.81 30.91
N LEU A 155 -37.82 -17.01 31.06
CA LEU A 155 -36.42 -17.23 31.49
C LEU A 155 -35.42 -16.61 30.51
N TRP A 156 -35.66 -16.77 29.21
CA TRP A 156 -34.80 -16.18 28.19
C TRP A 156 -34.85 -14.64 28.23
N ILE A 157 -36.05 -14.05 28.33
CA ILE A 157 -36.23 -12.60 28.46
C ILE A 157 -35.55 -12.08 29.73
N LEU A 158 -35.69 -12.77 30.87
CA LEU A 158 -34.99 -12.40 32.11
C LEU A 158 -33.47 -12.50 31.95
N GLY A 159 -32.96 -13.52 31.26
CA GLY A 159 -31.53 -13.65 30.94
C GLY A 159 -31.01 -12.48 30.09
N VAL A 160 -31.76 -12.06 29.08
CA VAL A 160 -31.40 -10.88 28.26
C VAL A 160 -31.48 -9.60 29.07
N LEU A 161 -32.54 -9.40 29.86
CA LEU A 161 -32.71 -8.21 30.70
C LEU A 161 -31.58 -8.07 31.72
N THR A 162 -31.18 -9.16 32.38
CA THR A 162 -30.07 -9.14 33.35
C THR A 162 -28.74 -8.74 32.70
N ILE A 163 -28.45 -9.21 31.48
CA ILE A 163 -27.28 -8.78 30.72
C ILE A 163 -27.34 -7.28 30.41
N VAL A 164 -28.48 -6.79 29.89
CA VAL A 164 -28.67 -5.38 29.52
C VAL A 164 -28.53 -4.46 30.74
N PHE A 165 -29.18 -4.78 31.85
CA PHE A 165 -29.06 -4.00 33.09
C PHE A 165 -27.64 -4.03 33.67
N GLY A 166 -26.94 -5.17 33.56
CA GLY A 166 -25.55 -5.30 33.96
C GLY A 166 -24.62 -4.39 33.17
N ILE A 167 -24.77 -4.36 31.85
CA ILE A 167 -23.97 -3.50 30.96
C ILE A 167 -24.27 -2.02 31.22
N LEU A 168 -25.55 -1.65 31.35
CA LEU A 168 -25.96 -0.27 31.65
C LEU A 168 -25.45 0.19 33.02
N GLY A 169 -25.62 -0.63 34.05
CA GLY A 169 -25.16 -0.35 35.41
C GLY A 169 -23.64 -0.24 35.50
N GLY A 170 -22.91 -1.17 34.87
CA GLY A 170 -21.45 -1.13 34.79
C GLY A 170 -20.92 0.09 34.05
N SER A 171 -21.55 0.46 32.92
CA SER A 171 -21.17 1.64 32.13
C SER A 171 -21.41 2.94 32.91
N LEU A 172 -22.53 3.03 33.66
CA LEU A 172 -22.84 4.18 34.52
C LEU A 172 -21.85 4.31 35.69
N ALA A 173 -21.46 3.20 36.31
CA ALA A 173 -20.45 3.17 37.36
C ALA A 173 -19.06 3.56 36.83
N PHE A 174 -18.70 3.06 35.65
CA PHE A 174 -17.46 3.41 34.96
C PHE A 174 -17.40 4.91 34.64
N MET A 175 -18.47 5.48 34.07
CA MET A 175 -18.52 6.93 33.77
C MET A 175 -18.40 7.81 35.03
N ARG A 176 -18.92 7.37 36.18
CA ARG A 176 -18.71 8.09 37.45
C ARG A 176 -17.30 7.95 38.01
N GLY A 177 -16.60 6.87 37.68
CA GLY A 177 -15.24 6.59 38.15
C GLY A 177 -14.15 7.40 37.45
N LEU A 178 -14.39 7.84 36.21
CA LEU A 178 -13.41 8.54 35.36
C LEU A 178 -12.98 9.94 35.87
N GLY A 179 -13.46 10.39 37.04
CA GLY A 179 -13.09 11.67 37.66
C GLY A 179 -12.57 11.59 39.10
N THR A 180 -12.43 10.38 39.65
CA THR A 180 -11.97 10.17 41.03
C THR A 180 -10.80 9.20 41.03
N GLU A 181 -9.75 9.43 41.83
CA GLU A 181 -8.59 8.51 41.99
C GLU A 181 -8.94 7.16 42.66
N ASN A 182 -10.22 6.79 42.67
CA ASN A 182 -10.73 5.59 43.30
C ASN A 182 -10.63 4.39 42.35
N GLU A 183 -9.47 3.74 42.31
CA GLU A 183 -9.25 2.48 41.57
C GLU A 183 -10.27 1.38 41.91
N ILE A 184 -10.78 1.39 43.15
CA ILE A 184 -11.81 0.47 43.65
C ILE A 184 -13.11 0.57 42.82
N LEU A 185 -13.46 1.75 42.33
CA LEU A 185 -14.71 1.95 41.60
C LEU A 185 -14.67 1.32 40.20
N ILE A 186 -13.51 1.39 39.53
CA ILE A 186 -13.30 0.78 38.22
C ILE A 186 -13.38 -0.75 38.33
N GLY A 187 -12.76 -1.34 39.35
CA GLY A 187 -12.84 -2.80 39.60
C GLY A 187 -14.28 -3.29 39.82
N SER A 188 -15.09 -2.52 40.56
CA SER A 188 -16.49 -2.87 40.81
C SER A 188 -17.36 -2.84 39.54
N ALA A 189 -17.06 -1.96 38.58
CA ALA A 189 -17.79 -1.87 37.32
C ALA A 189 -17.56 -3.12 36.45
N PHE A 190 -16.31 -3.58 36.33
CA PHE A 190 -15.98 -4.80 35.59
C PHE A 190 -16.59 -6.05 36.21
N LEU A 191 -16.53 -6.19 37.54
CA LEU A 191 -17.16 -7.31 38.24
C LEU A 191 -18.68 -7.36 38.03
N THR A 192 -19.33 -6.20 38.00
CA THR A 192 -20.78 -6.11 37.75
C THR A 192 -21.15 -6.58 36.34
N ILE A 193 -20.40 -6.14 35.33
CA ILE A 193 -20.63 -6.58 33.93
C ILE A 193 -20.38 -8.08 33.79
N PHE A 194 -19.27 -8.57 34.34
CA PHE A 194 -18.92 -9.98 34.26
C PHE A 194 -19.94 -10.87 34.96
N SER A 195 -20.35 -10.53 36.19
CA SER A 195 -21.38 -11.27 36.92
C SER A 195 -22.69 -11.31 36.14
N SER A 196 -23.07 -10.21 35.49
CA SER A 196 -24.33 -10.14 34.72
C SER A 196 -24.27 -11.00 33.45
N LEU A 197 -23.12 -11.07 32.78
CA LEU A 197 -22.91 -11.95 31.63
C LEU A 197 -22.97 -13.43 32.02
N VAL A 198 -22.32 -13.80 33.13
CA VAL A 198 -22.34 -15.19 33.62
C VAL A 198 -23.74 -15.59 34.07
N THR A 199 -24.42 -14.77 34.86
CA THR A 199 -25.77 -15.07 35.34
C THR A 199 -26.79 -15.10 34.20
N GLY A 200 -26.81 -14.08 33.34
CA GLY A 200 -27.75 -14.02 32.22
C GLY A 200 -27.48 -15.08 31.16
N GLY A 201 -26.21 -15.32 30.83
CA GLY A 201 -25.79 -16.42 29.95
C GLY A 201 -26.17 -17.79 30.50
N GLY A 202 -25.97 -18.01 31.82
CA GLY A 202 -26.40 -19.21 32.51
C GLY A 202 -27.91 -19.45 32.41
N MET A 203 -28.74 -18.41 32.57
CA MET A 203 -30.19 -18.51 32.38
C MET A 203 -30.58 -18.89 30.94
N ILE A 204 -29.90 -18.34 29.94
CA ILE A 204 -30.13 -18.69 28.53
C ILE A 204 -29.76 -20.16 28.27
N ILE A 205 -28.60 -20.61 28.75
CA ILE A 205 -28.16 -22.01 28.61
C ILE A 205 -29.13 -22.96 29.32
N LEU A 206 -29.54 -22.63 30.54
CA LEU A 206 -30.51 -23.43 31.29
C LEU A 206 -31.84 -23.54 30.53
N SER A 207 -32.27 -22.45 29.89
CA SER A 207 -33.50 -22.44 29.08
C SER A 207 -33.44 -23.40 27.88
N GLU A 208 -32.27 -23.53 27.25
CA GLU A 208 -32.05 -24.50 26.17
C GLU A 208 -31.92 -25.93 26.68
N LEU A 209 -31.25 -26.13 27.82
CA LEU A 209 -31.17 -27.45 28.45
C LEU A 209 -32.56 -27.99 28.81
N VAL A 210 -33.43 -27.16 29.38
CA VAL A 210 -34.82 -27.54 29.65
C VAL A 210 -35.55 -27.94 28.37
N ARG A 211 -35.35 -27.23 27.25
CA ARG A 211 -35.94 -27.63 25.95
C ARG A 211 -35.45 -29.00 25.51
N VAL A 212 -34.14 -29.25 25.58
CA VAL A 212 -33.55 -30.53 25.17
C VAL A 212 -34.06 -31.68 26.03
N PHE A 213 -34.14 -31.49 27.35
CA PHE A 213 -34.67 -32.51 28.26
C PHE A 213 -36.13 -32.86 27.97
N LEU A 214 -36.97 -31.85 27.68
CA LEU A 214 -38.37 -32.08 27.31
C LEU A 214 -38.50 -32.82 25.98
N ASP A 215 -37.64 -32.49 25.01
CA ASP A 215 -37.62 -33.16 23.73
C ASP A 215 -37.25 -34.64 23.90
N ILE A 216 -36.22 -34.94 24.69
CA ILE A 216 -35.81 -36.31 25.02
C ILE A 216 -36.93 -37.09 25.73
N GLU A 217 -37.57 -36.49 26.75
CA GLU A 217 -38.67 -37.16 27.48
C GLU A 217 -39.85 -37.46 26.53
N SER A 218 -40.20 -36.51 25.67
CA SER A 218 -41.30 -36.68 24.71
C SER A 218 -41.02 -37.82 23.73
N ASN A 219 -39.79 -37.91 23.23
CA ASN A 219 -39.36 -38.91 22.25
C ASN A 219 -39.19 -40.30 22.89
N THR A 220 -38.92 -40.35 24.20
CA THR A 220 -38.81 -41.61 24.96
C THR A 220 -40.19 -42.20 25.27
N ARG A 221 -41.19 -41.36 25.60
CA ARG A 221 -42.57 -41.81 25.86
C ARG A 221 -43.29 -42.34 24.62
N GLU A 222 -42.94 -41.90 23.41
CA GLU A 222 -43.56 -42.40 22.18
C GLU A 222 -43.07 -43.80 21.77
N LYS A 223 -41.96 -44.27 22.35
CA LYS A 223 -41.37 -45.58 22.02
C LYS A 223 -41.74 -46.70 23.00
N LEU A 224 -42.39 -46.38 24.11
CA LEU A 224 -42.88 -47.30 25.14
C LEU A 224 -44.37 -47.55 24.96
#